data_AF-G2G0Q5-F1
#
_entry.id   AF-G2G0Q5-F1
#
_cell.length_a   1.000
_cell.length_b   1.000
_cell.length_c   1.000
_cell.angle_alpha   90.00
_cell.angle_beta   90.00
_cell.angle_gamma   90.00
#
_symmetry.space_group_name_H-M   'P 1'
#
loop_
_entity.id
_entity.type
_entity.pdbx_description
1 polymer ?
#
loop_
_entity_poly.entity_id
_entity_poly.type
_entity_poly.pdbx_seq_one_letter_code
_entity_poly.pdbx_strand_id
1 'polypeptide(L)'
;MSYSSTPNTYEEFVKAFHPKSGLDLKFYKQNQMQRRILSFMNSHGYPTYPPFLKALSADSVLYDDFFKHLTINVSQFFRDANQWKTLRETIIPLL
;
A
#
# COMPACT_ATOMS: atom_id res chain seq x y z
N MET A 1 14.75 -30.26 9.38
CA MET A 1 15.31 -28.90 9.45
C MET A 1 14.40 -27.98 8.67
N SER A 2 13.55 -27.24 9.36
CA SER A 2 12.55 -26.36 8.74
C SER A 2 13.24 -25.05 8.39
N TYR A 3 13.45 -24.78 7.10
CA TYR A 3 13.89 -23.46 6.65
C TYR A 3 12.78 -22.46 6.94
N SER A 4 12.89 -21.74 8.06
CA SER A 4 12.10 -20.54 8.30
C SER A 4 12.51 -19.52 7.24
N SER A 5 11.71 -19.42 6.16
CA SER A 5 11.90 -18.46 5.08
C SER A 5 11.76 -17.04 5.64
N THR A 6 12.87 -16.48 6.12
CA THR A 6 12.98 -15.07 6.50
C THR A 6 12.68 -14.23 5.26
N PRO A 7 11.59 -13.44 5.25
CA PRO A 7 11.15 -12.73 4.05
C PRO A 7 12.16 -11.64 3.69
N ASN A 8 13.08 -11.93 2.77
CA ASN A 8 14.12 -11.00 2.33
C ASN A 8 13.75 -10.34 0.99
N THR A 9 12.77 -10.86 0.26
CA THR A 9 12.31 -10.30 -1.01
C THR A 9 10.98 -9.56 -0.89
N TYR A 10 10.69 -8.72 -1.87
CA TYR A 10 9.39 -8.03 -1.97
C TYR A 10 8.23 -9.03 -2.08
N GLU A 11 8.40 -10.10 -2.85
CA GLU A 11 7.37 -11.12 -3.05
C GLU A 11 7.03 -11.84 -1.73
N GLU A 12 8.05 -12.15 -0.94
CA GLU A 12 7.89 -12.76 0.38
C GLU A 12 7.21 -11.79 1.36
N PHE A 13 7.59 -10.51 1.33
CA PHE A 13 6.93 -9.47 2.13
C PHE A 13 5.43 -9.38 1.79
N VAL A 14 5.09 -9.27 0.50
CA VAL A 14 3.69 -9.19 0.06
C VAL A 14 2.89 -10.42 0.50
N LYS A 15 3.47 -11.61 0.37
CA LYS A 15 2.82 -12.85 0.79
C LYS A 15 2.58 -12.89 2.30
N ALA A 16 3.52 -12.42 3.11
CA ALA A 16 3.40 -12.38 4.56
C ALA A 16 2.44 -11.27 5.05
N PHE A 17 2.40 -10.14 4.34
CA PHE A 17 1.56 -8.99 4.70
C PHE A 17 0.09 -9.14 4.28
N HIS A 18 -0.17 -9.87 3.19
CA HIS A 18 -1.53 -10.09 2.65
C HIS A 18 -2.56 -10.61 3.67
N PRO A 19 -2.34 -11.72 4.41
CA PRO A 19 -3.35 -12.25 5.34
C PRO A 19 -3.68 -11.30 6.48
N LYS A 20 -2.79 -10.35 6.77
CA LYS A 20 -2.95 -9.40 7.85
C LYS A 20 -3.64 -8.10 7.41
N SER A 21 -3.33 -7.64 6.21
CA SER A 21 -3.85 -6.39 5.67
C SER A 21 -5.15 -6.53 4.90
N GLY A 22 -5.46 -7.73 4.40
CA GLY A 22 -6.54 -7.93 3.43
C GLY A 22 -6.29 -7.23 2.08
N LEU A 23 -5.12 -6.60 1.89
CA LEU A 23 -4.73 -5.94 0.66
C LEU A 23 -3.82 -6.85 -0.15
N ASP A 24 -4.27 -7.24 -1.35
CA ASP A 24 -3.41 -7.92 -2.31
C ASP A 24 -2.56 -6.90 -3.09
N LEU A 25 -1.35 -6.68 -2.57
CA LEU A 25 -0.37 -5.78 -3.17
C LEU A 25 0.11 -6.24 -4.57
N LYS A 26 -0.23 -7.46 -5.02
CA LYS A 26 0.10 -7.94 -6.37
C LYS A 26 -0.66 -7.19 -7.48
N PHE A 27 -1.83 -6.64 -7.17
CA PHE A 27 -2.59 -5.84 -8.14
C PHE A 27 -2.04 -4.41 -8.31
N TYR A 28 -1.04 -4.04 -7.52
CA TYR A 28 -0.40 -2.74 -7.59
C TYR A 28 0.89 -2.81 -8.42
N LYS A 29 1.25 -1.69 -9.07
CA LYS A 29 2.52 -1.58 -9.80
C LYS A 29 3.70 -1.79 -8.84
N GLN A 30 4.35 -2.95 -8.93
CA GLN A 30 5.42 -3.41 -8.02
C GLN A 30 6.46 -2.33 -7.71
N ASN A 31 7.08 -1.72 -8.73
CA ASN A 31 8.12 -0.71 -8.53
C ASN A 31 7.66 0.49 -7.68
N GLN A 32 6.42 0.96 -7.88
CA GLN A 32 5.90 2.09 -7.11
C GLN A 32 5.52 1.67 -5.69
N MET A 33 4.92 0.49 -5.55
CA MET A 33 4.53 -0.04 -4.25
C MET A 33 5.77 -0.35 -3.38
N GLN A 34 6.76 -1.01 -3.95
CA GLN A 34 8.04 -1.30 -3.29
C GLN A 34 8.74 -0.01 -2.83
N ARG A 35 8.76 1.05 -3.66
CA ARG A 35 9.33 2.35 -3.26
C ARG A 35 8.59 2.97 -2.08
N ARG A 36 7.25 2.87 -2.03
CA ARG A 36 6.47 3.34 -0.86
C ARG A 36 6.82 2.58 0.41
N ILE A 37 6.86 1.25 0.31
CA ILE A 37 7.19 0.38 1.45
C ILE A 37 8.59 0.71 1.97
N LEU A 38 9.59 0.76 1.08
CA LEU A 38 10.96 1.08 1.44
C LEU A 38 11.09 2.50 2.03
N SER A 39 10.37 3.48 1.47
CA SER A 39 10.34 4.83 2.03
C SER A 39 9.82 4.84 3.46
N PHE A 40 8.70 4.17 3.72
CA PHE A 40 8.12 4.07 5.06
C PHE A 40 9.07 3.37 6.04
N MET A 41 9.65 2.24 5.62
CA MET A 41 10.62 1.47 6.40
C MET A 41 11.83 2.32 6.79
N ASN A 42 12.42 3.04 5.83
CA ASN A 42 13.57 3.91 6.08
C ASN A 42 13.24 5.03 7.07
N SER A 43 12.07 5.65 6.97
CA SER A 43 11.63 6.69 7.90
C SER A 43 11.42 6.19 9.33
N HIS A 44 11.16 4.90 9.52
CA HIS A 44 10.95 4.27 10.83
C HIS A 44 12.14 3.41 11.30
N GLY A 45 13.28 3.48 10.60
CA GLY A 45 14.52 2.80 11.03
C GLY A 45 14.55 1.29 10.77
N TYR A 46 13.78 0.77 9.81
CA TYR A 46 13.80 -0.65 9.44
C TYR A 46 14.62 -0.89 8.17
N PRO A 47 15.82 -1.49 8.25
CA PRO A 47 16.69 -1.67 7.09
C PRO A 47 16.28 -2.84 6.19
N THR A 48 15.51 -3.79 6.71
CA THR A 48 15.12 -5.02 6.01
C THR A 48 13.68 -5.41 6.32
N TYR A 49 13.06 -6.20 5.44
CA TYR A 49 11.67 -6.64 5.58
C TYR A 49 11.38 -7.52 6.81
N PRO A 50 12.26 -8.43 7.27
CA PRO A 50 11.96 -9.28 8.42
C PRO A 50 11.72 -8.55 9.75
N PRO A 51 12.61 -7.63 10.20
CA PRO A 51 12.36 -6.87 11.42
C PRO A 51 11.14 -5.96 11.27
N PHE A 52 10.87 -5.45 10.06
CA PHE A 52 9.70 -4.65 9.78
C PHE A 52 8.39 -5.45 9.92
N LEU A 53 8.30 -6.65 9.34
CA LEU A 53 7.12 -7.51 9.47
C LEU A 53 6.86 -7.95 10.92
N LYS A 54 7.94 -8.20 11.68
CA LYS A 54 7.83 -8.49 13.10
C LYS A 54 7.29 -7.28 13.86
N ALA A 55 7.80 -6.09 13.59
CA ALA A 55 7.34 -4.86 14.21
C ALA A 55 5.87 -4.55 13.89
N LEU A 56 5.47 -4.67 12.63
CA LEU A 56 4.06 -4.54 12.23
C LEU A 56 3.15 -5.48 13.03
N SER A 57 3.67 -6.63 13.48
CA SER A 57 2.94 -7.65 14.26
C SER A 57 2.94 -7.45 15.76
N ALA A 58 3.88 -6.67 16.28
CA ALA A 58 3.93 -6.31 17.68
C ALA A 58 3.26 -4.95 17.98
N ASP A 59 3.23 -4.05 17.00
CA ASP A 59 2.81 -2.66 17.16
C ASP A 59 1.64 -2.33 16.21
N SER A 60 0.44 -2.16 16.79
CA SER A 60 -0.77 -1.79 16.05
C SER A 60 -0.75 -0.36 15.53
N VAL A 61 -0.06 0.56 16.21
CA VAL A 61 0.05 1.96 15.80
C VAL A 61 0.92 2.05 14.54
N LEU A 62 2.08 1.40 14.56
CA LEU A 62 2.95 1.29 13.39
C LEU A 62 2.23 0.65 12.20
N TYR A 63 1.41 -0.37 12.45
CA TYR A 63 0.61 -1.02 11.43
C TYR A 63 -0.42 -0.08 10.79
N ASP A 64 -1.18 0.66 11.60
CA ASP A 64 -2.19 1.60 11.09
C ASP A 64 -1.56 2.72 10.28
N ASP A 65 -0.42 3.25 10.73
CA ASP A 65 0.33 4.29 10.01
C ASP A 65 0.90 3.77 8.70
N PHE A 66 1.42 2.54 8.69
CA PHE A 66 1.86 1.89 7.46
C PHE A 66 0.70 1.67 6.48
N PHE A 67 -0.44 1.19 6.97
CA PHE A 67 -1.62 0.93 6.15
C PHE A 67 -2.16 2.23 5.51
N LYS A 68 -2.21 3.32 6.27
CA LYS A 68 -2.55 4.67 5.76
C LYS A 68 -1.51 5.19 4.77
N HIS A 69 -0.23 4.87 4.96
CA HIS A 69 0.82 5.27 4.02
C HIS A 69 0.69 4.54 2.67
N LEU A 70 0.27 3.27 2.69
CA LEU A 70 0.02 2.51 1.47
C LEU A 70 -1.20 3.02 0.71
N THR A 71 -2.27 3.38 1.42
CA THR A 71 -3.56 3.80 0.86
C THR A 71 -3.66 5.32 0.77
N ILE A 72 -3.61 5.90 -0.44
CA ILE A 72 -3.88 7.34 -0.58
C ILE A 72 -5.39 7.57 -0.46
N ASN A 73 -5.84 8.01 0.71
CA ASN A 73 -7.23 8.41 0.94
C ASN A 73 -7.44 9.93 0.75
N VAL A 74 -6.67 10.57 -0.14
CA VAL A 74 -6.83 12.00 -0.45
C VAL A 74 -7.81 12.15 -1.62
N SER A 75 -9.08 12.38 -1.26
CA SER A 75 -10.13 12.77 -2.19
C SER A 75 -10.63 14.19 -1.86
N GLN A 76 -11.20 14.85 -2.87
CA GLN A 76 -11.90 16.12 -2.70
C GLN A 76 -13.16 16.10 -3.56
N PHE A 77 -14.22 16.78 -3.12
CA PHE A 77 -15.43 16.95 -3.94
C PHE A 77 -15.08 17.68 -5.24
N PHE A 78 -15.66 17.21 -6.35
CA PHE A 78 -15.41 17.75 -7.69
C PHE A 78 -13.94 17.80 -8.12
N ARG A 79 -13.13 16.81 -7.72
CA ARG A 79 -11.76 16.66 -8.25
C ARG A 79 -11.81 16.63 -9.78
N ASP A 80 -10.93 17.40 -10.41
CA ASP A 80 -10.84 17.57 -11.86
C ASP A 80 -12.15 18.12 -12.47
N ALA A 81 -12.50 19.38 -12.13
CA ALA A 81 -13.75 20.03 -12.52
C ALA A 81 -14.09 19.95 -14.03
N ASN A 82 -13.08 19.94 -14.91
CA ASN A 82 -13.28 19.77 -16.34
C ASN A 82 -13.90 18.41 -16.69
N GLN A 83 -13.54 17.33 -15.99
CA GLN A 83 -14.13 16.00 -16.19
C GLN A 83 -15.61 15.98 -15.77
N TRP A 84 -15.95 16.70 -14.70
CA TRP A 84 -17.36 16.87 -14.29
C TRP A 84 -18.17 17.66 -15.31
N LYS A 85 -17.55 18.63 -16.00
CA LYS A 85 -18.17 19.35 -17.11
C LYS A 85 -18.44 18.41 -18.29
N THR A 86 -17.44 17.64 -18.72
CA THR A 86 -17.60 16.64 -19.79
C THR A 86 -18.66 15.60 -19.45
N LEU A 87 -18.69 15.12 -18.20
CA LEU A 87 -19.73 14.21 -17.72
C LEU A 87 -21.13 14.84 -17.92
N ARG A 88 -21.32 16.09 -17.50
CA ARG A 88 -22.61 16.79 -17.57
C ARG A 88 -23.05 17.13 -18.99
N GLU A 89 -22.14 17.62 -19.82
CA GLU A 89 -22.46 18.21 -21.12
C GLU A 89 -22.38 17.21 -22.27
N THR A 90 -21.63 16.12 -22.11
CA THR A 90 -21.41 15.15 -23.19
C THR A 90 -21.91 13.77 -22.81
N ILE A 91 -21.54 13.24 -21.65
CA ILE A 91 -21.86 11.83 -21.32
C ILE A 91 -23.31 11.68 -20.90
N ILE A 92 -23.81 12.49 -19.94
CA ILE A 92 -25.19 12.39 -19.46
C ILE A 92 -26.22 12.58 -20.59
N PRO A 93 -26.06 13.53 -21.53
CA PRO A 93 -27.00 13.68 -22.64
C PRO A 93 -27.04 12.51 -23.63
N LEU A 94 -26.03 11.62 -23.60
CA LEU A 94 -25.93 10.43 -24.46
C LEU A 94 -26.46 9.15 -23.79
N LEU A 95 -26.81 9.20 -22.51
CA LEU A 95 -27.36 8.08 -21.72
C LEU A 95 -28.89 8.12 -21.69
#